data_AF-A0A7J3KJ88-F1
#
_entry.id   AF-A0A7J3KJ88-F1
#
_cell.length_a   1.000
_cell.length_b   1.000
_cell.length_c   1.000
_cell.angle_alpha   90.00
_cell.angle_beta   90.00
_cell.angle_gamma   90.00
#
_symmetry.space_group_name_H-M   'P 1'
#
loop_
_entity.id
_entity.type
_entity.pdbx_description
1 polymer ?
#
loop_
_entity_poly.entity_id
_entity_poly.type
_entity_poly.pdbx_seq_one_letter_code
_entity_poly.pdbx_strand_id
1 'polypeptide(L)'
;MHLKLTEEQMEIKRAAREFAEKEFTPELALEYDRKEEFPFELYRKAAKLGFTSMRIPEEYGGQGYGVLEECLVVEEFCRVDPG
;
A
#
# COMPACT_ATOMS: atom_id res chain seq x y z
N MET A 1 2.35 -12.81 -25.24
CA MET A 1 1.97 -12.35 -23.89
C MET A 1 2.96 -11.29 -23.45
N HIS A 2 2.49 -10.11 -23.05
CA HIS A 2 3.34 -8.99 -22.64
C HIS A 2 3.22 -8.83 -21.11
N LEU A 3 4.26 -9.22 -20.36
CA LEU A 3 4.24 -9.29 -18.89
C LEU A 3 5.07 -8.19 -18.21
N LYS A 4 5.59 -7.23 -18.98
CA LYS A 4 6.39 -6.15 -18.42
C LYS A 4 5.48 -5.06 -17.86
N LEU A 5 5.80 -4.59 -16.66
CA LEU A 5 5.17 -3.41 -16.06
C LEU A 5 5.51 -2.16 -16.86
N THR A 6 4.61 -1.19 -16.86
CA THR A 6 4.89 0.18 -17.34
C THR A 6 5.85 0.89 -16.36
N GLU A 7 6.45 2.00 -16.79
CA GLU A 7 7.27 2.82 -15.92
C GLU A 7 6.48 3.32 -14.71
N GLU A 8 5.25 3.78 -14.91
CA GLU A 8 4.35 4.20 -13.84
C GLU A 8 4.06 3.07 -12.84
N GLN A 9 3.77 1.86 -13.32
CA GLN A 9 3.56 0.69 -12.45
C GLN A 9 4.83 0.32 -11.66
N MET A 10 6.01 0.45 -12.26
CA MET A 10 7.28 0.24 -11.55
C MET A 10 7.51 1.27 -10.44
N GLU A 11 7.16 2.54 -10.71
CA GLU A 11 7.27 3.61 -9.71
C GLU A 11 6.27 3.41 -8.56
N ILE A 12 5.03 3.00 -8.84
CA ILE A 12 4.02 2.63 -7.83
C ILE A 12 4.55 1.49 -6.95
N LYS A 13 5.07 0.42 -7.57
CA LYS A 13 5.67 -0.72 -6.84
C LYS A 13 6.83 -0.26 -5.96
N ARG A 14 7.71 0.62 -6.46
CA ARG A 14 8.84 1.16 -5.68
C ARG A 14 8.35 2.00 -4.49
N ALA A 15 7.40 2.90 -4.70
CA ALA A 15 6.88 3.75 -3.65
C ALA A 15 6.17 2.95 -2.55
N ALA A 16 5.36 1.95 -2.92
CA ALA A 16 4.70 1.06 -1.99
C ALA A 16 5.70 0.26 -1.15
N ARG A 17 6.76 -0.26 -1.79
CA ARG A 17 7.86 -0.95 -1.13
C ARG A 17 8.56 -0.07 -0.09
N GLU A 18 8.98 1.12 -0.49
CA GLU A 18 9.71 2.04 0.38
C GLU A 18 8.84 2.46 1.58
N PHE A 19 7.54 2.65 1.37
CA PHE A 19 6.60 2.93 2.44
C PHE A 19 6.45 1.76 3.42
N ALA A 20 6.21 0.55 2.90
CA ALA A 20 6.01 -0.64 3.73
C ALA A 20 7.27 -0.97 4.55
N GLU A 21 8.44 -1.02 3.92
CA GLU A 21 9.72 -1.33 4.60
C GLU A 21 10.08 -0.29 5.68
N LYS A 22 9.61 0.95 5.54
CA LYS A 22 9.86 2.02 6.50
C LYS A 22 8.85 2.02 7.65
N GLU A 23 7.57 1.82 7.37
CA GLU A 23 6.49 2.09 8.33
C GLU A 23 5.96 0.81 9.00
N PHE A 24 6.09 -0.36 8.37
CA PHE A 24 5.52 -1.64 8.87
C PHE A 24 6.59 -2.38 9.68
N THR A 25 7.01 -1.80 10.81
CA THR A 25 8.10 -2.41 11.59
C THR A 25 7.61 -3.67 12.33
N PRO A 26 8.48 -4.67 12.56
CA PRO A 26 8.11 -5.88 13.30
C PRO A 26 7.58 -5.58 14.71
N GLU A 27 8.12 -4.55 15.37
CA GLU A 27 7.67 -4.13 16.70
C GLU A 27 6.24 -3.58 16.65
N LEU A 28 5.91 -2.81 15.62
CA LEU A 28 4.58 -2.25 15.41
C LEU A 28 3.56 -3.36 15.13
N ALA A 29 3.91 -4.31 14.26
CA ALA A 29 3.06 -5.46 13.95
C ALA A 29 2.77 -6.29 15.22
N LEU A 30 3.81 -6.63 16.01
CA LEU A 30 3.65 -7.35 17.28
C LEU A 30 2.85 -6.58 18.33
N GLU A 31 2.95 -5.25 18.34
CA GLU A 31 2.16 -4.41 19.25
C GLU A 31 0.67 -4.48 18.91
N TYR A 32 0.32 -4.33 17.63
CA TYR A 32 -1.07 -4.34 17.18
C TYR A 32 -1.71 -5.73 17.24
N ASP A 33 -0.95 -6.79 16.93
CA ASP A 33 -1.39 -8.18 17.10
C ASP A 33 -1.80 -8.46 18.56
N ARG A 34 -0.94 -8.09 19.52
CA ARG A 34 -1.22 -8.29 20.95
C ARG A 34 -2.39 -7.47 21.49
N LYS A 35 -2.61 -6.29 20.92
CA LYS A 35 -3.66 -5.37 21.37
C LYS A 35 -4.99 -5.62 20.67
N GLU A 36 -5.00 -6.38 19.58
CA GLU A 36 -6.16 -6.54 18.69
C GLU A 36 -6.72 -5.19 18.22
N GLU A 37 -5.81 -4.23 17.95
CA GLU A 37 -6.18 -2.86 17.58
C GLU A 37 -5.88 -2.59 16.10
N PHE A 38 -6.70 -1.74 15.48
CA PHE A 38 -6.45 -1.30 14.10
C PHE A 38 -5.44 -0.13 14.08
N PRO A 39 -4.39 -0.18 13.23
CA PRO A 39 -3.35 0.84 13.19
C PRO A 39 -3.79 2.11 12.43
N PHE A 40 -4.73 2.88 12.99
CA PHE A 40 -5.31 4.06 12.34
C PHE A 40 -4.28 5.11 11.91
N GLU A 41 -3.21 5.31 12.67
CA GLU A 41 -2.15 6.26 12.30
C GLU A 41 -1.39 5.80 11.05
N LEU A 42 -1.06 4.51 10.98
CA LEU A 42 -0.41 3.91 9.80
C LEU A 42 -1.34 3.97 8.58
N TYR A 43 -2.61 3.62 8.76
CA TYR A 43 -3.62 3.71 7.72
C TYR A 43 -3.76 5.14 7.17
N ARG A 44 -3.80 6.16 8.05
CA ARG A 44 -3.85 7.56 7.64
C ARG A 44 -2.61 8.00 6.87
N LYS A 45 -1.42 7.49 7.23
CA LYS A 45 -0.18 7.75 6.46
C LYS A 45 -0.28 7.14 5.06
N ALA A 46 -0.73 5.89 4.94
CA ALA A 46 -0.93 5.22 3.65
C ALA A 46 -1.98 5.96 2.80
N ALA A 47 -3.08 6.39 3.41
CA ALA A 47 -4.15 7.13 2.74
C ALA A 47 -3.70 8.48 2.18
N LYS A 48 -2.85 9.22 2.92
CA LYS A 48 -2.25 10.48 2.43
C LYS A 48 -1.38 10.29 1.19
N LEU A 49 -0.84 9.09 0.98
CA LEU A 49 -0.05 8.71 -0.19
C LEU A 49 -0.90 8.08 -1.31
N GLY A 50 -2.22 7.96 -1.12
CA GLY A 50 -3.14 7.41 -2.13
C GLY A 50 -3.24 5.88 -2.14
N PHE A 51 -2.48 5.16 -1.31
CA PHE A 51 -2.42 3.70 -1.34
C PHE A 51 -3.72 3.00 -0.93
N THR A 52 -4.62 3.69 -0.22
CA THR A 52 -5.90 3.12 0.25
C THR A 52 -7.08 3.43 -0.67
N SER A 53 -6.89 4.24 -1.71
CA SER A 53 -7.95 4.74 -2.61
C SER A 53 -7.56 4.63 -4.09
N MET A 54 -6.70 3.65 -4.40
CA MET A 54 -6.09 3.43 -5.72
C MET A 54 -7.13 3.40 -6.85
N ARG A 55 -8.18 2.57 -6.70
CA ARG A 55 -9.21 2.38 -7.73
C ARG A 55 -10.37 3.36 -7.67
N ILE A 56 -10.39 4.25 -6.69
CA ILE A 56 -11.44 5.26 -6.58
C ILE A 56 -11.18 6.32 -7.66
N PRO A 57 -12.19 6.75 -8.45
CA PRO A 57 -12.01 7.82 -9.41
C PRO A 57 -11.51 9.11 -8.77
N GLU A 58 -10.73 9.89 -9.52
CA GLU A 58 -10.16 11.16 -9.05
C GLU A 58 -11.23 12.17 -8.62
N GLU A 59 -12.41 12.17 -9.25
CA GLU A 59 -13.54 13.06 -8.89
C GLU A 59 -14.04 12.85 -7.44
N TYR A 60 -13.74 11.69 -6.84
CA TYR A 60 -14.04 11.37 -5.45
C TYR A 60 -12.80 11.43 -4.55
N GLY A 61 -11.68 11.96 -5.04
CA GLY A 61 -10.41 12.06 -4.31
C GLY A 61 -9.58 10.77 -4.29
N GLY A 62 -9.86 9.82 -5.18
CA GLY A 62 -9.02 8.64 -5.37
C GLY A 62 -7.84 8.85 -6.32
N GLN A 63 -7.22 7.75 -6.76
CA GLN A 63 -6.08 7.81 -7.70
C GLN A 63 -6.44 7.41 -9.14
N GLY A 64 -7.66 6.92 -9.39
CA GLY A 64 -8.10 6.54 -10.74
C GLY A 64 -7.36 5.35 -11.36
N TYR A 65 -6.58 4.60 -10.58
CA TYR A 65 -5.80 3.46 -11.06
C TYR A 65 -6.63 2.19 -11.24
N GLY A 66 -6.03 1.20 -11.93
CA GLY A 66 -6.63 -0.10 -12.16
C GLY A 66 -6.32 -1.13 -11.07
N VAL A 67 -6.80 -2.35 -11.30
CA VAL A 67 -6.57 -3.49 -10.40
C VAL A 67 -5.11 -3.90 -10.34
N LEU A 68 -4.35 -3.74 -11.44
CA LEU A 68 -2.96 -4.16 -11.48
C LEU A 68 -2.10 -3.29 -10.54
N GLU A 69 -2.28 -1.97 -10.57
CA GLU A 69 -1.57 -1.07 -9.67
C GLU A 69 -1.93 -1.34 -8.20
N GLU A 70 -3.22 -1.57 -7.89
CA GLU A 70 -3.64 -1.97 -6.54
C GLU A 70 -2.98 -3.28 -6.12
N CYS A 71 -2.91 -4.29 -6.99
CA CYS A 71 -2.22 -5.54 -6.71
C CYS A 71 -0.72 -5.33 -6.43
N LEU A 72 -0.05 -4.44 -7.16
CA LEU A 72 1.37 -4.14 -6.91
C LEU A 72 1.59 -3.50 -5.53
N VAL A 73 0.69 -2.61 -5.10
CA VAL A 73 0.75 -2.01 -3.75
C VAL A 73 0.53 -3.08 -2.68
N VAL A 74 -0.52 -3.89 -2.83
CA VAL A 74 -0.86 -4.97 -1.87
C VAL A 74 0.27 -5.99 -1.79
N GLU A 75 0.87 -6.39 -2.93
CA GLU A 75 1.99 -7.33 -2.97
C GLU A 75 3.17 -6.82 -2.13
N GLU A 76 3.52 -5.53 -2.26
CA GLU A 76 4.65 -4.95 -1.50
C GLU A 76 4.32 -4.77 -0.02
N PHE A 77 3.07 -4.46 0.33
CA PHE A 77 2.62 -4.37 1.72
C PHE A 77 2.68 -5.73 2.41
N CYS A 78 2.05 -6.74 1.81
CA CYS A 78 2.02 -8.11 2.35
C CYS A 78 3.40 -8.79 2.37
N ARG A 79 4.36 -8.31 1.56
CA ARG A 79 5.75 -8.79 1.62
C ARG A 79 6.44 -8.42 2.94
N VAL A 80 6.00 -7.34 3.59
CA VAL A 80 6.52 -6.90 4.89
C VAL A 80 5.64 -7.43 6.02
N ASP A 81 4.33 -7.18 5.93
CA ASP A 81 3.36 -7.62 6.93
C ASP A 81 1.95 -7.76 6.29
N PRO A 82 1.34 -8.97 6.31
CA PRO A 82 0.01 -9.19 5.74
C PRO A 82 -1.15 -8.81 6.68
N GLY A 83 -0.85 -8.40 7.92
CA GLY A 83 -1.81 -8.06 8.97
C GLY A 83 -1.72 -8.97 10.18
#